data_AF-A0A2E7EIP1-F1
#
_entry.id   AF-A0A2E7EIP1-F1
#
_cell.length_a   1.000
_cell.length_b   1.000
_cell.length_c   1.000
_cell.angle_alpha   90.00
_cell.angle_beta   90.00
_cell.angle_gamma   90.00
#
_symmetry.space_group_name_H-M   'P 1'
#
loop_
_entity.id
_entity.type
_entity.pdbx_description
1 polymer ?
#
loop_
_entity_poly.entity_id
_entity_poly.type
_entity_poly.pdbx_seq_one_letter_code
_entity_poly.pdbx_strand_id
1 'polypeptide(L)'
;MMPINGKILGLRHLILIVLLWMGAACQASEAAEADNSLSEMKTVMDRFIKLFNATDAKAISQEVYAAPVLHNNPEADEHQVLKTEEEVEKFWADQFEAIKSKGWVRSTVDDIDFRMAGLDMAIASIRFSRLRANGEPIPPIHRVANYVFLKTNEGWRIILVSSHPEQDKPNVAQTTETLARWMDRYVDLLNGKEPAVGVVREIYQHPRLSLGFSEPRTHGATLTEQDSKERLSGYLNKLKSEGLDKIVVDDLKVWPVSSKLAFVELVSNRVESDGTSIPPANTPFTYVWLKKKTGWRMIATLAHRMEENR
;
A
#
# COMPACT_ATOMS: atom_id res chain seq x y z
N MET A 1 22.80 6.72 70.69
CA MET A 1 21.64 7.19 69.89
C MET A 1 22.16 7.63 68.53
N MET A 2 21.90 6.86 67.48
CA MET A 2 22.24 7.23 66.10
C MET A 2 21.02 7.87 65.43
N PRO A 3 21.18 8.95 64.63
CA PRO A 3 20.09 9.54 63.87
C PRO A 3 19.90 8.79 62.55
N ILE A 4 18.66 8.36 62.29
CA ILE A 4 18.24 7.79 61.01
C ILE A 4 17.88 8.96 60.09
N ASN A 5 18.79 9.32 59.19
CA ASN A 5 18.52 10.25 58.09
C ASN A 5 17.75 9.53 56.97
N GLY A 6 16.42 9.50 57.09
CA GLY A 6 15.52 9.07 56.01
C GLY A 6 15.51 10.09 54.88
N LYS A 7 16.26 9.84 53.81
CA LYS A 7 16.15 10.61 52.57
C LYS A 7 14.79 10.29 51.94
N ILE A 8 13.87 11.26 52.01
CA ILE A 8 12.62 11.26 51.24
C ILE A 8 13.02 11.24 49.77
N LEU A 9 12.89 10.08 49.13
CA LEU A 9 13.00 9.93 47.69
C LEU A 9 11.83 10.72 47.09
N GLY A 10 12.06 11.99 46.76
CA GLY A 10 11.00 12.92 46.41
C GLY A 10 10.17 12.43 45.23
N LEU A 11 8.85 12.58 45.32
CA LEU A 11 7.81 12.22 44.35
C LEU A 11 8.18 12.46 42.86
N ARG A 12 9.02 13.47 42.58
CA ARG A 12 9.60 13.76 41.26
C ARG A 12 10.43 12.63 40.65
N HIS A 13 11.22 11.91 41.46
CA HIS A 13 12.01 10.76 40.99
C HIS A 13 11.12 9.55 40.67
N LEU A 14 10.02 9.37 41.41
CA LEU A 14 9.06 8.30 41.15
C LEU A 14 8.32 8.55 39.82
N ILE A 15 7.91 9.80 39.55
CA ILE A 15 7.25 10.19 38.29
C ILE A 15 8.18 9.99 37.09
N LEU A 16 9.45 10.37 37.20
CA LEU A 16 10.45 10.17 36.14
C LEU A 16 10.69 8.69 35.83
N ILE A 17 10.73 7.83 36.85
CA ILE A 17 10.85 6.38 36.65
C ILE A 17 9.59 5.86 35.95
N VAL A 18 8.38 6.19 36.41
CA VAL A 18 7.14 5.71 35.78
C VAL A 18 7.04 6.13 34.30
N LEU A 19 7.42 7.37 33.96
CA LEU A 19 7.44 7.85 32.57
C LEU A 19 8.47 7.11 31.69
N LEU A 20 9.65 6.78 32.24
CA LEU A 20 10.67 5.98 31.53
C LEU A 20 10.19 4.53 31.28
N TRP A 21 9.47 3.93 32.23
CA TRP A 21 8.93 2.58 32.05
C TRP A 21 7.75 2.52 31.06
N MET A 22 6.90 3.56 31.02
CA MET A 22 5.82 3.64 30.03
C MET A 22 6.34 3.79 28.60
N GLY A 23 7.38 4.61 28.38
CA GLY A 23 8.00 4.76 27.06
C GLY A 23 8.62 3.48 26.51
N ALA A 24 9.29 2.69 27.37
CA ALA A 24 9.91 1.42 26.98
C ALA A 24 8.87 0.34 26.64
N ALA A 25 7.73 0.30 27.35
CA ALA A 25 6.67 -0.66 27.09
C ALA A 25 5.94 -0.40 25.75
N CYS A 26 5.76 0.87 25.38
CA CYS A 26 5.13 1.24 24.10
C CYS A 26 5.98 0.79 22.90
N GLN A 27 7.29 1.09 22.93
CA GLN A 27 8.22 0.70 21.86
C GLN A 27 8.37 -0.82 21.72
N ALA A 28 8.35 -1.56 22.83
CA ALA A 28 8.42 -3.02 22.80
C ALA A 28 7.15 -3.65 22.19
N SER A 29 5.97 -3.03 22.40
CA SER A 29 4.71 -3.49 21.82
C SER A 29 4.68 -3.29 20.30
N GLU A 30 5.06 -2.11 19.81
CA GLU A 30 5.13 -1.81 18.37
C GLU A 30 6.09 -2.74 17.63
N ALA A 31 7.28 -2.97 18.20
CA ALA A 31 8.26 -3.89 17.62
C ALA A 31 7.73 -5.33 17.54
N ALA A 32 7.07 -5.81 18.59
CA ALA A 32 6.49 -7.15 18.61
C ALA A 32 5.34 -7.31 17.60
N GLU A 33 4.50 -6.28 17.42
CA GLU A 33 3.41 -6.29 16.44
C GLU A 33 3.91 -6.26 14.99
N ALA A 34 4.95 -5.47 14.72
CA ALA A 34 5.63 -5.45 13.42
C ALA A 34 6.26 -6.81 13.09
N ASP A 35 6.95 -7.43 14.04
CA ASP A 35 7.56 -8.76 13.87
C ASP A 35 6.50 -9.85 13.60
N ASN A 36 5.38 -9.82 14.34
CA ASN A 36 4.29 -10.75 14.11
C ASN A 36 3.65 -10.55 12.72
N SER A 37 3.41 -9.31 12.30
CA SER A 37 2.85 -8.99 10.98
C SER A 37 3.75 -9.48 9.84
N LEU A 38 5.07 -9.30 9.97
CA LEU A 38 6.04 -9.80 9.00
C LEU A 38 6.03 -11.33 8.92
N SER A 39 5.92 -12.03 10.05
CA SER A 39 5.80 -13.48 10.10
C SER A 39 4.54 -14.01 9.41
N GLU A 40 3.39 -13.36 9.66
CA GLU A 40 2.12 -13.68 9.00
C GLU A 40 2.21 -13.49 7.48
N MET A 41 2.81 -12.39 7.02
CA MET A 41 3.00 -12.11 5.58
C MET A 41 3.92 -13.12 4.89
N LYS A 42 5.01 -13.52 5.55
CA LYS A 42 5.88 -14.61 5.07
C LYS A 42 5.09 -15.90 4.89
N THR A 43 4.23 -16.22 5.84
CA THR A 43 3.36 -17.41 5.78
C THR A 43 2.40 -17.35 4.58
N VAL A 44 1.78 -16.19 4.33
CA VAL A 44 0.91 -16.00 3.15
C VAL A 44 1.70 -16.14 1.85
N MET A 45 2.92 -15.60 1.78
CA MET A 45 3.76 -15.72 0.58
C MET A 45 4.25 -17.14 0.33
N ASP A 46 4.66 -17.86 1.37
CA ASP A 46 5.01 -19.29 1.27
C ASP A 46 3.81 -20.12 0.79
N ARG A 47 2.62 -19.81 1.29
CA ARG A 47 1.37 -20.45 0.84
C ARG A 47 1.11 -20.13 -0.63
N PHE A 48 1.20 -18.86 -1.03
CA PHE A 48 1.03 -18.45 -2.43
C PHE A 48 2.00 -19.16 -3.36
N ILE A 49 3.30 -19.24 -3.03
CA ILE A 49 4.31 -19.91 -3.85
C ILE A 49 4.00 -21.40 -4.02
N LYS A 50 3.55 -22.07 -2.94
CA LYS A 50 3.13 -23.49 -2.99
C LYS A 50 1.93 -23.67 -3.91
N LEU A 51 0.88 -22.85 -3.74
CA LEU A 51 -0.34 -22.92 -4.55
C LEU A 51 -0.07 -22.58 -6.03
N PHE A 52 0.78 -21.58 -6.29
CA PHE A 52 1.20 -21.19 -7.64
C PHE A 52 1.87 -22.37 -8.36
N ASN A 53 2.82 -23.03 -7.69
CA ASN A 53 3.51 -24.20 -8.24
C ASN A 53 2.60 -25.43 -8.37
N ALA A 54 1.54 -25.52 -7.57
CA ALA A 54 0.49 -26.53 -7.71
C ALA A 54 -0.57 -26.18 -8.78
N THR A 55 -0.51 -24.97 -9.35
CA THR A 55 -1.50 -24.44 -10.31
C THR A 55 -2.93 -24.37 -9.76
N ASP A 56 -3.05 -24.17 -8.45
CA ASP A 56 -4.33 -24.14 -7.74
C ASP A 56 -4.92 -22.73 -7.76
N ALA A 57 -5.52 -22.35 -8.89
CA ALA A 57 -6.08 -21.01 -9.11
C ALA A 57 -7.17 -20.67 -8.10
N LYS A 58 -7.99 -21.66 -7.71
CA LYS A 58 -9.09 -21.50 -6.77
C LYS A 58 -8.59 -21.23 -5.35
N ALA A 59 -7.61 -22.00 -4.87
CA ALA A 59 -7.03 -21.73 -3.55
C ALA A 59 -6.32 -20.36 -3.53
N ILE A 60 -5.69 -19.95 -4.64
CA ILE A 60 -5.06 -18.62 -4.73
C ILE A 60 -6.12 -17.51 -4.62
N SER A 61 -7.24 -17.61 -5.34
CA SER A 61 -8.29 -16.59 -5.26
C SER A 61 -8.92 -16.51 -3.87
N GLN A 62 -9.11 -17.66 -3.21
CA GLN A 62 -9.78 -17.75 -1.90
C GLN A 62 -8.89 -17.40 -0.71
N GLU A 63 -7.63 -17.85 -0.71
CA GLU A 63 -6.77 -17.79 0.48
C GLU A 63 -5.77 -16.64 0.42
N VAL A 64 -5.37 -16.22 -0.78
CA VAL A 64 -4.23 -15.30 -0.96
C VAL A 64 -4.71 -13.91 -1.36
N TYR A 65 -5.70 -13.82 -2.24
CA TYR A 65 -6.20 -12.55 -2.76
C TYR A 65 -7.46 -12.11 -2.04
N ALA A 66 -7.67 -10.80 -1.97
CA ALA A 66 -8.97 -10.22 -1.66
C ALA A 66 -9.41 -9.43 -2.88
N ALA A 67 -10.59 -9.73 -3.42
CA ALA A 67 -11.19 -8.95 -4.48
C ALA A 67 -11.90 -7.72 -3.87
N PRO A 68 -11.85 -6.53 -4.54
CA PRO A 68 -11.30 -6.28 -5.86
C PRO A 68 -9.76 -6.14 -5.93
N VAL A 69 -9.11 -6.85 -6.85
CA VAL A 69 -7.64 -6.85 -7.03
C VAL A 69 -7.23 -5.92 -8.18
N LEU A 70 -6.31 -5.00 -7.92
CA LEU A 70 -5.67 -4.20 -8.97
C LEU A 70 -4.51 -4.98 -9.60
N HIS A 71 -4.67 -5.38 -10.88
CA HIS A 71 -3.63 -6.04 -11.64
C HIS A 71 -3.02 -5.08 -12.67
N ASN A 72 -1.70 -4.88 -12.58
CA ASN A 72 -0.96 -3.97 -13.45
C ASN A 72 0.00 -4.74 -14.35
N ASN A 73 -0.09 -4.50 -15.65
CA ASN A 73 0.91 -4.92 -16.63
C ASN A 73 1.61 -3.68 -17.21
N PRO A 74 2.71 -3.22 -16.60
CA PRO A 74 3.40 -2.02 -17.04
C PRO A 74 3.92 -2.12 -18.48
N GLU A 75 4.26 -3.32 -18.96
CA GLU A 75 4.76 -3.53 -20.33
C GLU A 75 3.68 -3.21 -21.37
N ALA A 76 2.44 -3.65 -21.12
CA ALA A 76 1.30 -3.47 -22.02
C ALA A 76 0.64 -2.08 -21.92
N ASP A 77 1.09 -1.22 -21.00
CA ASP A 77 0.41 0.04 -20.65
C ASP A 77 -1.02 -0.18 -20.12
N GLU A 78 -1.30 -1.38 -19.62
CA GLU A 78 -2.62 -1.83 -19.17
C GLU A 78 -2.67 -1.99 -17.65
N HIS A 79 -3.83 -1.68 -17.09
CA HIS A 79 -4.19 -2.06 -15.72
C HIS A 79 -5.67 -2.39 -15.71
N GLN A 80 -6.05 -3.31 -14.84
CA GLN A 80 -7.42 -3.77 -14.69
C GLN A 80 -7.72 -4.02 -13.23
N VAL A 81 -9.00 -3.99 -12.87
CA VAL A 81 -9.47 -4.37 -11.55
C VAL A 81 -10.30 -5.63 -11.69
N LEU A 82 -9.85 -6.72 -11.07
CA LEU A 82 -10.57 -7.99 -10.95
C LEU A 82 -11.54 -7.84 -9.78
N LYS A 83 -12.83 -7.76 -10.07
CA LYS A 83 -13.87 -7.31 -9.12
C LYS A 83 -14.33 -8.40 -8.15
N THR A 84 -14.25 -9.66 -8.55
CA THR A 84 -14.76 -10.79 -7.77
C THR A 84 -13.71 -11.89 -7.62
N GLU A 85 -13.94 -12.80 -6.67
CA GLU A 85 -13.09 -13.97 -6.47
C GLU A 85 -13.01 -14.83 -7.75
N GLU A 86 -14.13 -15.00 -8.47
CA GLU A 86 -14.18 -15.76 -9.72
C GLU A 86 -13.36 -15.11 -10.83
N GLU A 87 -13.34 -13.76 -10.90
CA GLU A 87 -12.48 -13.04 -11.84
C GLU A 87 -10.99 -13.25 -11.50
N VAL A 88 -10.64 -13.32 -10.21
CA VAL A 88 -9.28 -13.62 -9.74
C VAL A 88 -8.89 -15.07 -10.04
N GLU A 89 -9.78 -16.03 -9.79
CA GLU A 89 -9.58 -17.44 -10.13
C GLU A 89 -9.34 -17.61 -11.62
N LYS A 90 -10.22 -17.02 -12.45
CA LYS A 90 -10.11 -17.07 -13.90
C LYS A 90 -8.80 -16.46 -14.38
N PHE A 91 -8.42 -15.29 -13.84
CA PHE A 91 -7.14 -14.66 -14.16
C PHE A 91 -5.97 -15.62 -13.92
N TRP A 92 -5.92 -16.29 -12.77
CA TRP A 92 -4.84 -17.23 -12.46
C TRP A 92 -4.86 -18.48 -13.32
N ALA A 93 -6.03 -19.05 -13.59
CA ALA A 93 -6.18 -20.17 -14.51
C ALA A 93 -5.63 -19.83 -15.91
N ASP A 94 -6.03 -18.67 -16.46
CA ASP A 94 -5.55 -18.18 -17.76
C ASP A 94 -4.02 -17.94 -17.74
N GLN A 95 -3.49 -17.39 -16.65
CA GLN A 95 -2.04 -17.22 -16.47
C GLN A 95 -1.30 -18.55 -16.45
N PHE A 96 -1.83 -19.58 -15.77
CA PHE A 96 -1.21 -20.90 -15.73
C PHE A 96 -1.14 -21.54 -17.11
N GLU A 97 -2.22 -21.50 -17.88
CA GLU A 97 -2.22 -21.99 -19.26
C GLU A 97 -1.22 -21.22 -20.13
N ALA A 98 -1.20 -19.89 -20.00
CA ALA A 98 -0.27 -19.04 -20.75
C ALA A 98 1.21 -19.34 -20.44
N ILE A 99 1.57 -19.64 -19.18
CA ILE A 99 2.97 -19.96 -18.83
C ILE A 99 3.32 -21.41 -19.15
N LYS A 100 2.41 -22.37 -18.97
CA LYS A 100 2.61 -23.78 -19.33
C LYS A 100 2.86 -23.92 -20.83
N SER A 101 2.16 -23.16 -21.67
CA SER A 101 2.39 -23.14 -23.13
C SER A 101 3.83 -22.73 -23.51
N LYS A 102 4.56 -22.06 -22.61
CA LYS A 102 5.98 -21.68 -22.78
C LYS A 102 6.97 -22.71 -22.20
N GLY A 103 6.47 -23.87 -21.75
CA GLY A 103 7.25 -24.93 -21.15
C GLY A 103 7.49 -24.78 -19.65
N TRP A 104 6.71 -23.96 -18.95
CA TRP A 104 6.83 -23.78 -17.50
C TRP A 104 6.44 -25.05 -16.74
N VAL A 105 7.23 -25.39 -15.72
CA VAL A 105 6.97 -26.50 -14.78
C VAL A 105 6.88 -25.99 -13.35
N ARG A 106 7.74 -25.05 -12.96
CA ARG A 106 7.74 -24.48 -11.61
C ARG A 106 8.36 -23.09 -11.61
N SER A 107 8.08 -22.32 -10.58
CA SER A 107 8.76 -21.07 -10.26
C SER A 107 9.59 -21.22 -9.00
N THR A 108 10.72 -20.51 -8.95
CA THR A 108 11.56 -20.35 -7.77
C THR A 108 11.60 -18.89 -7.37
N VAL A 109 11.56 -18.62 -6.08
CA VAL A 109 11.73 -17.29 -5.52
C VAL A 109 13.15 -17.18 -5.01
N ASP A 110 13.85 -16.15 -5.49
CA ASP A 110 15.26 -15.89 -5.17
C ASP A 110 15.37 -14.96 -3.96
N ASP A 111 14.42 -14.03 -3.83
CA ASP A 111 14.40 -13.02 -2.77
C ASP A 111 12.98 -12.49 -2.53
N ILE A 112 12.70 -12.08 -1.30
CA ILE A 112 11.47 -11.40 -0.90
C ILE A 112 11.83 -10.27 0.07
N ASP A 113 11.53 -9.04 -0.36
CA ASP A 113 11.58 -7.86 0.50
C ASP A 113 10.17 -7.48 0.95
N PHE A 114 10.04 -7.12 2.23
CA PHE A 114 8.77 -6.71 2.83
C PHE A 114 8.91 -5.34 3.48
N ARG A 115 7.92 -4.50 3.25
CA ARG A 115 7.89 -3.15 3.77
C ARG A 115 6.51 -2.85 4.35
N MET A 116 6.45 -2.61 5.66
CA MET A 116 5.22 -2.16 6.29
C MET A 116 4.91 -0.73 5.84
N ALA A 117 3.68 -0.51 5.41
CA ALA A 117 3.17 0.82 5.06
C ALA A 117 2.25 1.37 6.18
N GLY A 118 1.68 0.49 7.01
CA GLY A 118 0.92 0.81 8.21
C GLY A 118 0.62 -0.47 8.99
N LEU A 119 -0.24 -0.41 10.02
CA LEU A 119 -0.58 -1.58 10.84
C LEU A 119 -1.31 -2.69 10.07
N ASP A 120 -2.08 -2.30 9.05
CA ASP A 120 -2.91 -3.19 8.25
C ASP A 120 -2.48 -3.22 6.78
N MET A 121 -1.32 -2.63 6.44
CA MET A 121 -0.86 -2.55 5.05
C MET A 121 0.62 -2.82 4.93
N ALA A 122 0.98 -3.60 3.92
CA ALA A 122 2.37 -3.86 3.58
C ALA A 122 2.55 -3.95 2.07
N ILE A 123 3.79 -3.77 1.64
CA ILE A 123 4.22 -3.99 0.26
C ILE A 123 5.26 -5.10 0.29
N ALA A 124 5.18 -6.03 -0.66
CA ALA A 124 6.22 -7.02 -0.87
C ALA A 124 6.76 -6.94 -2.30
N SER A 125 8.06 -7.09 -2.45
CA SER A 125 8.74 -7.22 -3.73
C SER A 125 9.43 -8.57 -3.77
N ILE A 126 9.04 -9.43 -4.70
CA ILE A 126 9.69 -10.73 -4.91
C ILE A 126 10.54 -10.71 -6.17
N ARG A 127 11.71 -11.33 -6.10
CA ARG A 127 12.48 -11.71 -7.28
C ARG A 127 12.31 -13.20 -7.53
N PHE A 128 11.97 -13.58 -8.75
CA PHE A 128 11.67 -14.97 -9.09
C PHE A 128 12.05 -15.35 -10.52
N SER A 129 12.22 -16.65 -10.73
CA SER A 129 12.44 -17.28 -12.03
C SER A 129 11.34 -18.30 -12.33
N ARG A 130 11.05 -18.47 -13.62
CA ARG A 130 10.15 -19.50 -14.15
C ARG A 130 11.00 -20.55 -14.84
N LEU A 131 10.87 -21.81 -14.47
CA LEU A 131 11.76 -22.88 -14.90
C LEU A 131 11.04 -23.91 -15.76
N ARG A 132 11.74 -24.41 -16.78
CA ARG A 132 11.36 -25.58 -17.58
C ARG A 132 11.69 -26.88 -16.84
N ALA A 133 11.25 -28.00 -17.41
CA ALA A 133 11.54 -29.34 -16.88
C ALA A 133 13.05 -29.64 -16.76
N ASN A 134 13.85 -29.15 -17.71
CA ASN A 134 15.31 -29.29 -17.69
C ASN A 134 16.02 -28.33 -16.72
N GLY A 135 15.27 -27.54 -15.94
CA GLY A 135 15.80 -26.56 -14.99
C GLY A 135 16.19 -25.22 -15.62
N GLU A 136 16.13 -25.06 -16.94
CA GLU A 136 16.49 -23.80 -17.59
C GLU A 136 15.41 -22.73 -17.35
N PRO A 137 15.81 -21.47 -17.13
CA PRO A 137 14.87 -20.38 -16.95
C PRO A 137 14.19 -20.00 -18.27
N ILE A 138 12.90 -19.67 -18.19
CA ILE A 138 12.12 -19.10 -19.29
C ILE A 138 12.37 -17.60 -19.31
N PRO A 139 12.87 -17.02 -20.42
CA PRO A 139 13.12 -15.58 -20.53
C PRO A 139 11.89 -14.70 -20.21
N PRO A 140 12.08 -13.54 -19.55
CA PRO A 140 13.32 -13.09 -18.90
C PRO A 140 13.74 -14.03 -17.75
N ILE A 141 15.05 -14.18 -17.51
CA ILE A 141 15.58 -15.13 -16.52
C ILE A 141 15.05 -14.81 -15.13
N HIS A 142 15.14 -13.54 -14.73
CA HIS A 142 14.59 -13.03 -13.48
C HIS A 142 13.46 -12.04 -13.76
N ARG A 143 12.47 -12.09 -12.88
CA ARG A 143 11.32 -11.18 -12.85
C ARG A 143 11.21 -10.61 -11.45
N VAL A 144 10.62 -9.43 -11.38
CA VAL A 144 10.21 -8.84 -10.11
C VAL A 144 8.68 -8.78 -10.12
N ALA A 145 8.06 -9.22 -9.04
CA ALA A 145 6.64 -8.98 -8.79
C ALA A 145 6.47 -8.18 -7.50
N ASN A 146 5.56 -7.22 -7.54
CA ASN A 146 5.26 -6.32 -6.44
C ASN A 146 3.81 -6.52 -6.04
N TYR A 147 3.60 -6.63 -4.74
CA TYR A 147 2.31 -6.90 -4.13
C TYR A 147 2.00 -5.83 -3.09
N VAL A 148 0.73 -5.42 -3.02
CA VAL A 148 0.22 -4.70 -1.86
C VAL A 148 -0.66 -5.64 -1.09
N PHE A 149 -0.40 -5.75 0.21
CA PHE A 149 -1.14 -6.52 1.18
C PHE A 149 -2.02 -5.62 2.02
N LEU A 150 -3.22 -6.12 2.34
CA LEU A 150 -4.13 -5.56 3.31
C LEU A 150 -4.46 -6.63 4.36
N LYS A 151 -4.41 -6.27 5.65
CA LYS A 151 -4.87 -7.13 6.74
C LYS A 151 -6.39 -7.06 6.83
N THR A 152 -7.06 -8.17 6.52
CA THR A 152 -8.51 -8.32 6.65
C THR A 152 -8.85 -9.11 7.91
N ASN A 153 -10.14 -9.30 8.20
CA ASN A 153 -10.58 -10.17 9.29
C ASN A 153 -10.18 -11.64 9.08
N GLU A 154 -9.82 -12.03 7.86
CA GLU A 154 -9.37 -13.38 7.52
C GLU A 154 -7.83 -13.49 7.38
N GLY A 155 -7.12 -12.43 7.79
CA GLY A 155 -5.67 -12.32 7.71
C GLY A 155 -5.19 -11.45 6.55
N TRP A 156 -3.89 -11.52 6.27
CA TRP A 156 -3.29 -10.76 5.18
C TRP A 156 -3.74 -11.29 3.81
N ARG A 157 -4.12 -10.37 2.92
CA ARG A 157 -4.56 -10.65 1.56
C ARG A 157 -3.91 -9.71 0.56
N ILE A 158 -3.60 -10.20 -0.63
CA ILE A 158 -3.08 -9.40 -1.74
C ILE A 158 -4.24 -8.66 -2.41
N ILE A 159 -4.10 -7.35 -2.53
CA ILE A 159 -5.08 -6.45 -3.17
C ILE A 159 -4.54 -5.78 -4.43
N LEU A 160 -3.23 -5.91 -4.67
CA LEU A 160 -2.56 -5.41 -5.86
C LEU A 160 -1.45 -6.36 -6.26
N VAL A 161 -1.32 -6.59 -7.57
CA VAL A 161 -0.18 -7.29 -8.14
C VAL A 161 0.33 -6.56 -9.39
N SER A 162 1.64 -6.45 -9.51
CA SER A 162 2.32 -6.02 -10.72
C SER A 162 3.56 -6.87 -10.95
N SER A 163 3.89 -7.18 -12.20
CA SER A 163 5.15 -7.86 -12.51
C SER A 163 5.84 -7.21 -13.70
N HIS A 164 7.18 -7.24 -13.66
CA HIS A 164 8.03 -6.74 -14.73
C HIS A 164 9.33 -7.55 -14.78
N PRO A 165 10.09 -7.48 -15.88
CA PRO A 165 11.44 -8.05 -15.91
C PRO A 165 12.36 -7.34 -14.91
N GLU A 166 13.34 -8.05 -14.33
CA GLU A 166 14.30 -7.45 -13.39
C GLU A 166 15.14 -6.32 -14.01
N GLN A 167 15.38 -6.39 -15.33
CA GLN A 167 16.10 -5.32 -16.04
C GLN A 167 15.32 -4.00 -16.13
N ASP A 168 14.01 -4.00 -15.88
CA ASP A 168 13.20 -2.78 -15.85
C ASP A 168 13.44 -2.00 -14.55
N LYS A 169 14.57 -1.29 -14.48
CA LYS A 169 14.95 -0.51 -13.31
C LYS A 169 14.47 0.95 -13.42
N PRO A 170 14.01 1.56 -12.31
CA PRO A 170 13.67 2.97 -12.30
C PRO A 170 14.93 3.86 -12.42
N ASN A 171 14.79 5.02 -13.05
CA ASN A 171 15.68 6.15 -12.76
C ASN A 171 15.21 6.77 -11.44
N VAL A 172 15.83 6.38 -10.33
CA VAL A 172 15.35 6.74 -8.98
C VAL A 172 15.24 8.25 -8.81
N ALA A 173 16.31 9.00 -9.07
CA ALA A 173 16.33 10.45 -8.87
C ALA A 173 15.26 11.16 -9.71
N GLN A 174 15.19 10.86 -11.01
CA GLN A 174 14.21 11.47 -11.91
C GLN A 174 12.76 11.09 -11.54
N THR A 175 12.53 9.83 -11.17
CA THR A 175 11.19 9.34 -10.80
C THR A 175 10.72 10.00 -9.51
N THR A 176 11.59 10.09 -8.51
CA THR A 176 11.32 10.77 -7.23
C THR A 176 10.99 12.25 -7.45
N GLU A 177 11.82 12.99 -8.18
CA GLU A 177 11.57 14.41 -8.46
C GLU A 177 10.26 14.63 -9.24
N THR A 178 10.01 13.77 -10.24
CA THR A 178 8.79 13.87 -11.07
C THR A 178 7.54 13.61 -10.24
N LEU A 179 7.54 12.55 -9.43
CA LEU A 179 6.38 12.20 -8.62
C LEU A 179 6.17 13.15 -7.45
N ALA A 180 7.24 13.71 -6.86
CA ALA A 180 7.11 14.77 -5.87
C ALA A 180 6.32 15.97 -6.44
N ARG A 181 6.68 16.46 -7.64
CA ARG A 181 5.94 17.54 -8.32
C ARG A 181 4.48 17.17 -8.63
N TRP A 182 4.22 15.92 -8.99
CA TRP A 182 2.84 15.45 -9.20
C TRP A 182 2.03 15.39 -7.91
N MET A 183 2.66 15.07 -6.78
CA MET A 183 2.02 15.10 -5.47
C MET A 183 1.76 16.52 -4.98
N ASP A 184 2.69 17.46 -5.21
CA ASP A 184 2.45 18.88 -4.95
C ASP A 184 1.23 19.36 -5.75
N ARG A 185 1.19 19.04 -7.06
CA ARG A 185 0.04 19.35 -7.91
C ARG A 185 -1.25 18.70 -7.40
N TYR A 186 -1.19 17.46 -6.94
CA TYR A 186 -2.35 16.78 -6.37
C TYR A 186 -2.89 17.52 -5.14
N VAL A 187 -2.01 17.94 -4.22
CA VAL A 187 -2.39 18.68 -3.01
C VAL A 187 -2.94 20.08 -3.36
N ASP A 188 -2.31 20.79 -4.30
CA ASP A 188 -2.80 22.07 -4.82
C ASP A 188 -4.22 21.93 -5.39
N LEU A 189 -4.47 20.86 -6.14
CA LEU A 189 -5.79 20.56 -6.68
C LEU A 189 -6.79 20.29 -5.55
N LEU A 190 -6.44 19.50 -4.53
CA LEU A 190 -7.31 19.24 -3.37
C LEU A 190 -7.69 20.53 -2.61
N ASN A 191 -6.78 21.49 -2.53
CA ASN A 191 -6.99 22.79 -1.89
C ASN A 191 -7.65 23.83 -2.83
N GLY A 192 -7.88 23.46 -4.10
CA GLY A 192 -8.44 24.35 -5.11
C GLY A 192 -9.95 24.54 -5.02
N LYS A 193 -10.49 25.31 -5.98
CA LYS A 193 -11.93 25.61 -6.08
C LYS A 193 -12.77 24.41 -6.51
N GLU A 194 -12.27 23.61 -7.44
CA GLU A 194 -12.95 22.43 -8.00
C GLU A 194 -12.09 21.16 -7.86
N PRO A 195 -11.79 20.74 -6.62
CA PRO A 195 -10.74 19.77 -6.35
C PRO A 195 -11.00 18.42 -7.03
N ALA A 196 -12.23 17.93 -6.98
CA ALA A 196 -12.57 16.64 -7.56
C ALA A 196 -12.40 16.61 -9.08
N VAL A 197 -12.80 17.68 -9.79
CA VAL A 197 -12.66 17.74 -11.26
C VAL A 197 -11.19 17.76 -11.67
N GLY A 198 -10.39 18.61 -11.03
CA GLY A 198 -8.96 18.72 -11.34
C GLY A 198 -8.21 17.42 -11.06
N VAL A 199 -8.41 16.83 -9.87
CA VAL A 199 -7.76 15.57 -9.50
C VAL A 199 -8.14 14.43 -10.44
N VAL A 200 -9.44 14.24 -10.69
CA VAL A 200 -9.93 13.14 -11.53
C VAL A 200 -9.39 13.24 -12.96
N ARG A 201 -9.32 14.45 -13.52
CA ARG A 201 -8.85 14.68 -14.89
C ARG A 201 -7.32 14.61 -15.03
N GLU A 202 -6.58 15.17 -14.08
CA GLU A 202 -5.13 15.38 -14.21
C GLU A 202 -4.30 14.28 -13.54
N ILE A 203 -4.80 13.72 -12.44
CA ILE A 203 -4.03 12.85 -11.55
C ILE A 203 -4.45 11.39 -11.72
N TYR A 204 -5.76 11.13 -11.71
CA TYR A 204 -6.26 9.75 -11.69
C TYR A 204 -6.21 9.08 -13.05
N GLN A 205 -6.07 7.76 -13.01
CA GLN A 205 -6.31 6.87 -14.14
C GLN A 205 -7.28 5.79 -13.70
N HIS A 206 -8.33 5.59 -14.50
CA HIS A 206 -9.37 4.59 -14.25
C HIS A 206 -9.19 3.36 -15.14
N PRO A 207 -9.66 2.17 -14.70
CA PRO A 207 -10.28 1.90 -13.39
C PRO A 207 -9.29 1.98 -12.22
N ARG A 208 -9.71 2.55 -11.08
CA ARG A 208 -8.83 2.69 -9.90
C ARG A 208 -9.40 2.00 -8.67
N LEU A 209 -8.50 1.65 -7.76
CA LEU A 209 -8.85 1.15 -6.42
C LEU A 209 -8.76 2.29 -5.40
N SER A 210 -9.72 2.37 -4.47
CA SER A 210 -9.66 3.32 -3.37
C SER A 210 -10.04 2.65 -2.05
N LEU A 211 -9.19 2.80 -1.04
CA LEU A 211 -9.50 2.47 0.36
C LEU A 211 -9.62 3.80 1.12
N GLY A 212 -10.85 4.17 1.48
CA GLY A 212 -11.17 5.44 2.14
C GLY A 212 -11.25 5.33 3.67
N PHE A 213 -11.43 6.47 4.35
CA PHE A 213 -11.54 6.57 5.82
C PHE A 213 -12.98 6.44 6.36
N SER A 214 -13.97 6.75 5.54
CA SER A 214 -15.29 7.19 6.04
C SER A 214 -16.35 6.08 6.12
N GLU A 215 -16.04 4.86 5.69
CA GLU A 215 -16.93 3.71 5.74
C GLU A 215 -16.23 2.54 6.44
N PRO A 216 -16.95 1.46 6.87
CA PRO A 216 -16.27 0.22 7.20
C PRO A 216 -15.28 -0.05 6.06
N ARG A 217 -14.02 -0.35 6.37
CA ARG A 217 -12.96 -0.57 5.38
C ARG A 217 -13.25 -1.82 4.56
N THR A 218 -14.28 -1.75 3.74
CA THR A 218 -14.64 -2.73 2.75
C THR A 218 -13.67 -2.47 1.61
N HIS A 219 -12.68 -3.34 1.54
CA HIS A 219 -11.89 -3.51 0.35
C HIS A 219 -12.88 -3.75 -0.81
N GLY A 220 -13.19 -2.74 -1.64
CA GLY A 220 -14.47 -2.89 -2.36
C GLY A 220 -14.87 -1.96 -3.49
N ALA A 221 -14.16 -0.88 -3.84
CA ALA A 221 -14.66 -0.02 -4.91
C ALA A 221 -13.66 0.14 -6.05
N THR A 222 -13.93 -0.57 -7.15
CA THR A 222 -13.51 -0.15 -8.48
C THR A 222 -14.23 1.14 -8.81
N LEU A 223 -13.50 2.23 -8.94
CA LEU A 223 -14.09 3.53 -9.24
C LEU A 223 -14.02 3.82 -10.74
N THR A 224 -15.15 4.24 -11.30
CA THR A 224 -15.18 4.98 -12.56
C THR A 224 -14.74 6.44 -12.33
N GLU A 225 -14.63 7.20 -13.42
CA GLU A 225 -14.37 8.63 -13.37
C GLU A 225 -15.43 9.37 -12.54
N GLN A 226 -16.70 9.08 -12.81
CA GLN A 226 -17.83 9.68 -12.11
C GLN A 226 -17.86 9.29 -10.64
N ASP A 227 -17.67 8.00 -10.30
CA ASP A 227 -17.61 7.56 -8.91
C ASP A 227 -16.49 8.25 -8.14
N SER A 228 -15.33 8.44 -8.79
CA SER A 228 -14.18 9.13 -8.19
C SER A 228 -14.50 10.59 -7.91
N LYS A 229 -15.18 11.27 -8.84
CA LYS A 229 -15.59 12.67 -8.71
C LYS A 229 -16.60 12.84 -7.58
N GLU A 230 -17.63 12.00 -7.54
CA GLU A 230 -18.68 12.04 -6.52
C GLU A 230 -18.12 11.77 -5.13
N ARG A 231 -17.35 10.68 -4.97
CA ARG A 231 -16.76 10.32 -3.67
C ARG A 231 -15.78 11.38 -3.16
N LEU A 232 -14.88 11.88 -4.02
CA LEU A 232 -13.92 12.91 -3.60
C LEU A 232 -14.62 14.22 -3.26
N SER A 233 -15.64 14.62 -4.03
CA SER A 233 -16.45 15.82 -3.72
C SER A 233 -17.20 15.66 -2.41
N GLY A 234 -17.87 14.52 -2.20
CA GLY A 234 -18.60 14.24 -0.97
C GLY A 234 -17.69 14.24 0.26
N TYR A 235 -16.51 13.61 0.16
CA TYR A 235 -15.50 13.61 1.21
C TYR A 235 -15.00 15.02 1.56
N LEU A 236 -14.62 15.81 0.56
CA LEU A 236 -14.11 17.17 0.79
C LEU A 236 -15.21 18.12 1.30
N ASN A 237 -16.45 17.97 0.84
CA ASN A 237 -17.58 18.75 1.34
C ASN A 237 -17.86 18.43 2.82
N LYS A 238 -17.79 17.14 3.19
CA LYS A 238 -17.90 16.73 4.59
C LYS A 238 -16.81 17.38 5.43
N LEU A 239 -15.54 17.27 5.04
CA LEU A 239 -14.44 17.90 5.77
C LEU A 239 -14.56 19.42 5.86
N LYS A 240 -15.01 20.10 4.79
CA LYS A 240 -15.28 21.55 4.82
C LYS A 240 -16.39 21.91 5.80
N SER A 241 -17.43 21.08 5.91
CA SER A 241 -18.47 21.26 6.93
C SER A 241 -17.95 21.05 8.36
N GLU A 242 -16.83 20.35 8.51
CA GLU A 242 -16.11 20.10 9.77
C GLU A 242 -14.97 21.12 10.01
N GLY A 243 -14.87 22.19 9.21
CA GLY A 243 -13.91 23.27 9.41
C GLY A 243 -12.65 23.21 8.54
N LEU A 244 -12.52 22.27 7.61
CA LEU A 244 -11.36 22.18 6.70
C LEU A 244 -11.18 23.46 5.90
N ASP A 245 -10.04 24.12 6.11
CA ASP A 245 -9.52 25.17 5.26
C ASP A 245 -8.63 24.58 4.16
N LYS A 246 -7.63 23.78 4.56
CA LYS A 246 -6.66 23.18 3.62
C LYS A 246 -6.10 21.84 4.12
N ILE A 247 -5.59 21.07 3.18
CA ILE A 247 -4.77 19.88 3.41
C ILE A 247 -3.30 20.29 3.28
N VAL A 248 -2.49 19.91 4.27
CA VAL A 248 -1.04 20.12 4.29
C VAL A 248 -0.31 18.77 4.32
N VAL A 249 0.88 18.73 3.74
CA VAL A 249 1.75 17.54 3.70
C VAL A 249 2.88 17.71 4.71
N ASP A 250 3.03 16.71 5.56
CA ASP A 250 4.06 16.67 6.61
C ASP A 250 5.27 15.84 6.18
N ASP A 251 5.02 14.71 5.51
CA ASP A 251 6.06 13.83 4.98
C ASP A 251 5.65 13.28 3.61
N LEU A 252 6.62 13.11 2.73
CA LEU A 252 6.45 12.56 1.40
C LEU A 252 7.66 11.68 1.03
N LYS A 253 7.38 10.40 0.73
CA LYS A 253 8.39 9.45 0.30
C LYS A 253 7.97 8.80 -1.01
N VAL A 254 8.86 8.81 -1.99
CA VAL A 254 8.66 8.15 -3.27
C VAL A 254 9.52 6.90 -3.31
N TRP A 255 8.90 5.78 -3.70
CA TRP A 255 9.50 4.48 -3.85
C TRP A 255 9.36 4.03 -5.31
N PRO A 256 10.32 4.41 -6.18
CA PRO A 256 10.35 3.91 -7.56
C PRO A 256 10.65 2.40 -7.54
N VAL A 257 9.81 1.63 -8.22
CA VAL A 257 9.89 0.16 -8.24
C VAL A 257 10.38 -0.36 -9.59
N SER A 258 9.89 0.25 -10.67
CA SER A 258 10.27 -0.03 -12.05
C SER A 258 10.29 1.28 -12.84
N SER A 259 10.69 1.27 -14.12
CA SER A 259 10.60 2.49 -14.95
C SER A 259 9.18 3.03 -15.11
N LYS A 260 8.17 2.22 -14.75
CA LYS A 260 6.75 2.54 -14.91
C LYS A 260 5.91 2.42 -13.64
N LEU A 261 6.42 1.86 -12.55
CA LEU A 261 5.66 1.70 -11.30
C LEU A 261 6.38 2.40 -10.15
N ALA A 262 5.62 3.10 -9.31
CA ALA A 262 6.11 3.65 -8.06
C ALA A 262 5.02 3.63 -7.00
N PHE A 263 5.44 3.47 -5.75
CA PHE A 263 4.60 3.75 -4.58
C PHE A 263 4.99 5.11 -4.02
N VAL A 264 3.99 5.87 -3.57
CA VAL A 264 4.22 7.14 -2.90
C VAL A 264 3.54 7.10 -1.55
N GLU A 265 4.30 7.35 -0.50
CA GLU A 265 3.79 7.49 0.85
C GLU A 265 3.72 8.95 1.22
N LEU A 266 2.62 9.34 1.84
CA LEU A 266 2.34 10.71 2.20
C LEU A 266 1.65 10.73 3.54
N VAL A 267 2.15 11.57 4.44
CA VAL A 267 1.50 11.92 5.70
C VAL A 267 0.91 13.30 5.54
N SER A 268 -0.38 13.46 5.82
CA SER A 268 -1.07 14.75 5.70
C SER A 268 -1.90 15.10 6.90
N ASN A 269 -2.08 16.40 7.07
CA ASN A 269 -3.02 16.98 8.01
C ASN A 269 -4.13 17.72 7.26
N ARG A 270 -5.33 17.65 7.82
CA ARG A 270 -6.43 18.57 7.51
C ARG A 270 -6.34 19.68 8.54
N VAL A 271 -6.35 20.93 8.13
CA VAL A 271 -6.24 22.06 9.08
C VAL A 271 -7.35 23.07 8.88
N GLU A 272 -7.76 23.68 9.98
CA GLU A 272 -8.62 24.87 10.01
C GLU A 272 -7.84 26.11 9.55
N SER A 273 -8.53 27.25 9.43
CA SER A 273 -7.94 28.50 8.91
C SER A 273 -6.86 29.09 9.83
N ASP A 274 -6.89 28.77 11.12
CA ASP A 274 -5.85 29.14 12.08
C ASP A 274 -4.66 28.16 12.10
N GLY A 275 -4.73 27.07 11.33
CA GLY A 275 -3.71 26.03 11.25
C GLY A 275 -3.92 24.84 12.20
N THR A 276 -4.98 24.84 13.02
CA THR A 276 -5.30 23.74 13.94
C THR A 276 -5.65 22.48 13.17
N SER A 277 -5.06 21.33 13.54
CA SER A 277 -5.34 20.05 12.88
C SER A 277 -6.73 19.50 13.22
N ILE A 278 -7.44 19.06 12.19
CA ILE A 278 -8.73 18.37 12.28
C ILE A 278 -8.48 16.86 12.40
N PRO A 279 -8.98 16.19 13.44
CA PRO A 279 -8.83 14.75 13.61
C PRO A 279 -9.47 13.92 12.47
N PRO A 280 -8.86 12.79 12.07
CA PRO A 280 -7.55 12.34 12.49
C PRO A 280 -6.43 13.17 11.84
N ALA A 281 -5.51 13.64 12.68
CA ALA A 281 -4.27 14.30 12.27
C ALA A 281 -3.25 13.25 11.78
N ASN A 282 -2.18 13.70 11.12
CA ASN A 282 -1.04 12.89 10.68
C ASN A 282 -1.47 11.62 9.93
N THR A 283 -2.37 11.77 8.97
CA THR A 283 -2.97 10.65 8.28
C THR A 283 -2.07 10.14 7.16
N PRO A 284 -1.61 8.88 7.20
CA PRO A 284 -0.73 8.31 6.20
C PRO A 284 -1.53 7.59 5.11
N PHE A 285 -0.97 7.66 3.91
CA PHE A 285 -1.51 7.11 2.69
C PHE A 285 -0.41 6.43 1.89
N THR A 286 -0.76 5.34 1.22
CA THR A 286 0.00 4.84 0.07
C THR A 286 -0.77 5.11 -1.21
N TYR A 287 -0.11 5.76 -2.15
CA TYR A 287 -0.58 5.97 -3.51
C TYR A 287 0.20 5.08 -4.46
N VAL A 288 -0.50 4.51 -5.43
CA VAL A 288 0.13 3.70 -6.48
C VAL A 288 0.11 4.48 -7.77
N TRP A 289 1.30 4.73 -8.31
CA TRP A 289 1.51 5.50 -9.52
C TRP A 289 2.02 4.61 -10.64
N LEU A 290 1.39 4.73 -11.81
CA LEU A 290 1.74 4.00 -13.02
C LEU A 290 2.04 5.00 -14.14
N LYS A 291 3.20 4.85 -14.78
CA LYS A 291 3.62 5.67 -15.92
C LYS A 291 2.95 5.15 -17.18
N LYS A 292 2.01 5.94 -17.70
CA LYS A 292 1.34 5.74 -18.97
C LYS A 292 2.06 6.49 -20.09
N LYS A 293 1.65 6.26 -21.35
CA LYS A 293 2.09 7.09 -22.49
C LYS A 293 1.84 8.59 -22.27
N THR A 294 0.78 8.94 -21.55
CA THR A 294 0.39 10.33 -21.23
C THR A 294 1.07 10.89 -19.96
N GLY A 295 2.02 10.14 -19.39
CA GLY A 295 2.74 10.49 -18.17
C GLY A 295 2.32 9.66 -16.95
N TRP A 296 2.81 10.05 -15.78
CA TRP A 296 2.46 9.40 -14.52
C TRP A 296 0.99 9.64 -14.18
N ARG A 297 0.30 8.58 -13.76
CA ARG A 297 -1.08 8.63 -13.27
C ARG A 297 -1.24 7.77 -12.03
N MET A 298 -2.12 8.19 -11.13
CA MET A 298 -2.44 7.49 -9.90
C MET A 298 -3.58 6.50 -10.13
N ILE A 299 -3.32 5.23 -9.85
CA ILE A 299 -4.27 4.11 -10.04
C ILE A 299 -4.80 3.55 -8.72
N ALA A 300 -4.23 3.96 -7.58
CA ALA A 300 -4.81 3.66 -6.27
C ALA A 300 -4.51 4.73 -5.21
N THR A 301 -5.45 4.90 -4.28
CA THR A 301 -5.25 5.61 -3.00
C THR A 301 -5.62 4.66 -1.87
N LEU A 302 -4.69 4.40 -0.98
CA LEU A 302 -4.82 3.40 0.06
C LEU A 302 -4.56 4.07 1.42
N ALA A 303 -5.64 4.39 2.13
CA ALA A 303 -5.57 4.89 3.50
C ALA A 303 -5.07 3.81 4.46
N HIS A 304 -4.18 4.15 5.39
CA HIS A 304 -3.67 3.21 6.40
C HIS A 304 -4.50 3.22 7.68
N ARG A 305 -4.40 2.15 8.49
CA ARG A 305 -4.93 2.16 9.85
C ARG A 305 -4.02 2.97 10.74
N MET A 306 -4.63 3.96 11.41
CA MET A 306 -4.02 4.64 12.53
C MET A 306 -4.28 3.83 13.79
N GLU A 307 -3.33 3.84 14.73
CA GLU A 307 -3.66 3.49 16.09
C GLU A 307 -4.77 4.41 16.57
N GLU A 308 -5.88 3.83 17.04
CA GLU A 308 -6.80 4.60 17.86
C GLU A 308 -6.03 4.95 19.12
N ASN A 309 -5.72 6.23 19.33
CA ASN A 309 -5.18 6.71 20.60
C ASN A 309 -6.12 6.21 21.71
N ARG A 310 -5.71 5.16 22.42
CA ARG A 310 -6.42 4.57 23.55
C ARG A 310 -6.28 5.45 24.78
#